data_AF-A0A2T4IY43-F1
#
_entry.id   AF-A0A2T4IY43-F1
#
_cell.length_a   1.000
_cell.length_b   1.000
_cell.length_c   1.000
_cell.angle_alpha   90.00
_cell.angle_beta   90.00
_cell.angle_gamma   90.00
#
_symmetry.space_group_name_H-M   'P 1'
#
loop_
_entity.id
_entity.type
_entity.pdbx_description
1 polymer ?
#
loop_
_entity_poly.entity_id
_entity_poly.type
_entity_poly.pdbx_seq_one_letter_code
_entity_poly.pdbx_strand_id
1 'polypeptide(L)'
;MAALVVAVPAALAAQTWGSIKDWRAQHLRQPVAATLGQPVDYAGASWTVTRFTRLAGSGGNAVVLAEFEAVAADPKALGAIPCEVRLADESGRAWQPTLFADPVLRQQYPEAEQRSLCGGVAFAAIEPGQPARMVASFSIPPAASSLTLSIALRSALPNYLSVGEPRT
;
A
#
# COMPACT_ATOMS: atom_id res chain seq x y z
N MET A 1 -26.53 -25.12 -43.62
CA MET A 1 -27.08 -24.52 -42.37
C MET A 1 -26.42 -25.02 -41.07
N ALA A 2 -25.50 -26.00 -41.10
CA ALA A 2 -24.86 -26.51 -39.88
C ALA A 2 -23.74 -25.61 -39.30
N ALA A 3 -23.11 -24.77 -40.12
CA ALA A 3 -22.00 -23.91 -39.69
C ALA A 3 -22.42 -22.79 -38.71
N LEU A 4 -23.66 -22.31 -38.81
CA LEU A 4 -24.20 -21.26 -37.92
C LEU A 4 -24.50 -21.78 -36.51
N VAL A 5 -24.84 -23.06 -36.36
CA VAL A 5 -25.20 -23.65 -35.06
C VAL A 5 -23.98 -23.76 -34.13
N VAL A 6 -22.77 -23.88 -34.68
CA VAL A 6 -21.52 -23.99 -33.91
C VAL A 6 -20.82 -22.64 -33.73
N ALA A 7 -20.91 -21.75 -34.74
CA ALA A 7 -20.25 -20.45 -34.70
C ALA A 7 -20.82 -19.53 -33.60
N VAL A 8 -22.14 -19.58 -33.35
CA VAL A 8 -22.80 -18.70 -32.38
C VAL A 8 -22.42 -19.03 -30.92
N PRO A 9 -22.48 -20.30 -30.44
CA PRO A 9 -22.02 -20.63 -29.09
C PRO A 9 -20.53 -20.34 -28.87
N ALA A 10 -19.69 -20.59 -29.88
CA ALA A 10 -18.26 -20.34 -29.78
C ALA A 10 -17.94 -18.84 -29.67
N ALA A 11 -18.63 -17.99 -30.43
CA ALA A 11 -18.50 -16.55 -30.34
C ALA A 11 -18.98 -16.00 -28.98
N LEU A 12 -20.10 -16.51 -28.43
CA LEU A 12 -20.59 -16.14 -27.11
C LEU A 12 -19.65 -16.59 -25.98
N ALA A 13 -19.07 -17.79 -26.09
CA ALA A 13 -18.08 -18.28 -25.14
C ALA A 13 -16.78 -17.44 -25.20
N ALA A 14 -16.33 -17.07 -26.40
CA ALA A 14 -15.15 -16.22 -26.57
C ALA A 14 -15.39 -14.79 -26.03
N GLN A 15 -16.58 -14.23 -26.27
CA GLN A 15 -16.96 -12.89 -25.79
C GLN A 15 -17.08 -12.86 -24.26
N THR A 16 -17.72 -13.87 -23.66
CA THR A 16 -17.84 -13.97 -22.20
C THR A 16 -16.49 -14.19 -21.54
N TRP A 17 -15.61 -15.00 -22.13
CA TRP A 17 -14.25 -15.20 -21.64
C TRP A 17 -13.38 -13.94 -21.77
N GLY A 18 -13.55 -13.17 -22.85
CA GLY A 18 -12.94 -11.85 -23.03
C GLY A 18 -13.40 -10.87 -21.95
N SER A 19 -14.71 -10.74 -21.75
CA SER A 19 -15.29 -9.87 -20.73
C SER A 19 -14.85 -10.24 -19.30
N ILE A 20 -14.72 -11.54 -18.98
CA ILE A 20 -14.22 -12.00 -17.67
C ILE A 20 -12.74 -11.66 -17.49
N LYS A 21 -11.92 -11.81 -18.54
CA LYS A 21 -10.51 -11.41 -18.52
C LYS A 21 -10.35 -9.91 -18.36
N ASP A 22 -11.13 -9.11 -19.08
CA ASP A 22 -11.09 -7.66 -19.02
C ASP A 22 -11.60 -7.14 -17.67
N TRP A 23 -12.69 -7.71 -17.15
CA TRP A 23 -13.19 -7.41 -15.82
C TRP A 23 -12.14 -7.72 -14.74
N ARG A 24 -11.50 -8.90 -14.80
CA ARG A 24 -10.37 -9.26 -13.92
C ARG A 24 -9.21 -8.29 -14.08
N ALA A 25 -8.80 -7.98 -15.30
CA ALA A 25 -7.68 -7.08 -15.55
C ALA A 25 -7.93 -5.67 -15.03
N GLN A 26 -9.18 -5.19 -15.07
CA GLN A 26 -9.57 -3.87 -14.58
C GLN A 26 -9.74 -3.86 -13.05
N HIS A 27 -10.44 -4.83 -12.46
CA HIS A 27 -10.75 -4.85 -11.03
C HIS A 27 -9.57 -5.32 -10.16
N LEU A 28 -8.66 -6.14 -10.69
CA LEU A 28 -7.47 -6.60 -9.95
C LEU A 28 -6.32 -5.57 -9.98
N ARG A 29 -6.38 -4.57 -10.88
CA ARG A 29 -5.34 -3.54 -11.03
C ARG A 29 -5.67 -2.23 -10.34
N GLN A 30 -6.94 -1.91 -10.11
CA GLN A 30 -7.32 -0.68 -9.44
C GLN A 30 -6.92 -0.75 -7.96
N PRO A 31 -6.13 0.22 -7.46
CA PRO A 31 -5.73 0.19 -6.07
C PRO A 31 -6.93 0.31 -5.15
N VAL A 32 -6.81 -0.28 -3.97
CA VAL A 32 -7.75 -0.01 -2.89
C VAL A 32 -7.41 1.37 -2.36
N ALA A 33 -8.29 2.35 -2.58
CA ALA A 33 -8.13 3.68 -2.00
C ALA A 33 -8.63 3.66 -0.56
N ALA A 34 -7.80 4.14 0.36
CA ALA A 34 -8.15 4.28 1.76
C ALA A 34 -8.02 5.71 2.25
N THR A 35 -8.73 5.97 3.34
CA THR A 35 -8.77 7.27 4.01
C THR A 35 -7.90 7.19 5.26
N LEU A 36 -7.12 8.24 5.52
CA LEU A 36 -6.31 8.33 6.73
C LEU A 36 -7.18 8.07 7.98
N GLY A 37 -6.72 7.19 8.86
CA GLY A 37 -7.39 6.82 10.10
C GLY A 37 -8.62 5.92 9.96
N GLN A 38 -8.95 5.46 8.75
CA GLN A 38 -10.05 4.52 8.52
C GLN A 38 -9.52 3.12 8.19
N PRO A 39 -10.09 2.06 8.80
CA PRO A 39 -9.72 0.70 8.49
C PRO A 39 -10.19 0.32 7.08
N VAL A 40 -9.38 -0.49 6.40
CA VAL A 40 -9.66 -0.98 5.05
C VAL A 40 -9.14 -2.41 4.89
N ASP A 41 -9.94 -3.26 4.28
CA ASP A 41 -9.52 -4.64 4.03
C ASP A 41 -8.63 -4.71 2.79
N TYR A 42 -7.43 -5.24 2.97
CA TYR A 42 -6.46 -5.42 1.90
C TYR A 42 -5.57 -6.63 2.19
N ALA A 43 -5.39 -7.49 1.17
CA ALA A 43 -4.51 -8.66 1.24
C ALA A 43 -4.75 -9.62 2.42
N GLY A 44 -6.00 -9.77 2.87
CA GLY A 44 -6.37 -10.66 3.98
C GLY A 44 -6.12 -10.08 5.38
N ALA A 45 -5.91 -8.77 5.48
CA ALA A 45 -5.83 -8.05 6.74
C ALA A 45 -6.61 -6.74 6.69
N SER A 46 -6.97 -6.24 7.88
CA SER A 46 -7.52 -4.89 8.05
C SER A 46 -6.37 -3.92 8.28
N TRP A 47 -6.16 -3.00 7.34
CA TRP A 47 -5.10 -2.00 7.35
C TRP A 47 -5.64 -0.66 7.80
N THR A 48 -4.84 0.10 8.55
CA THR A 48 -5.14 1.50 8.86
C THR A 48 -3.87 2.32 8.73
N VAL A 49 -3.88 3.37 7.91
CA VAL A 49 -2.81 4.38 7.96
C VAL A 49 -3.18 5.36 9.08
N THR A 50 -2.44 5.31 10.18
CA THR A 50 -2.77 6.02 11.42
C THR A 50 -2.15 7.42 11.46
N ARG A 51 -1.02 7.62 10.78
CA ARG A 51 -0.38 8.92 10.63
C ARG A 51 0.17 9.08 9.22
N PHE A 52 -0.01 10.26 8.65
CA PHE A 52 0.68 10.68 7.43
C PHE A 52 1.00 12.17 7.58
N THR A 53 2.25 12.47 7.94
CA THR A 53 2.66 13.83 8.28
C THR A 53 3.93 14.23 7.55
N ARG A 54 4.04 15.53 7.28
CA ARG A 54 5.19 16.16 6.64
C ARG A 54 5.92 17.04 7.65
N LEU A 55 7.23 16.91 7.68
CA LEU A 55 8.15 17.62 8.56
C LEU A 55 9.16 18.40 7.73
N ALA A 56 9.64 19.50 8.28
CA ALA A 56 10.83 20.17 7.77
C ALA A 56 12.05 19.29 8.10
N GLY A 57 12.66 18.70 7.07
CA GLY A 57 13.85 17.87 7.21
C GLY A 57 15.12 18.70 7.37
N SER A 58 16.20 18.00 7.70
CA SER A 58 17.53 18.58 7.68
C SER A 58 18.00 18.86 6.24
N GLY A 59 18.80 19.91 6.05
CA GLY A 59 19.39 20.21 4.74
C GLY A 59 18.42 20.72 3.66
N GLY A 60 17.23 21.21 4.05
CA GLY A 60 16.27 21.84 3.13
C GLY A 60 15.34 20.87 2.39
N ASN A 61 15.44 19.57 2.68
CA ASN A 61 14.47 18.57 2.22
C ASN A 61 13.22 18.56 3.11
N ALA A 62 12.11 18.07 2.59
CA ALA A 62 10.97 17.70 3.41
C ALA A 62 11.07 16.21 3.76
N VAL A 63 10.66 15.87 4.99
CA VAL A 63 10.60 14.48 5.45
C VAL A 63 9.15 14.11 5.67
N VAL A 64 8.74 12.97 5.12
CA VAL A 64 7.40 12.44 5.31
C VAL A 64 7.48 11.24 6.24
N LEU A 65 6.62 11.21 7.25
CA LEU A 65 6.42 10.09 8.16
C LEU A 65 5.03 9.50 7.95
N ALA A 66 4.97 8.21 7.68
CA ALA A 66 3.75 7.43 7.60
C ALA A 66 3.79 6.32 8.66
N GLU A 67 2.80 6.31 9.55
CA GLU A 67 2.54 5.19 10.47
C GLU A 67 1.30 4.45 10.00
N PHE A 68 1.36 3.12 10.08
CA PHE A 68 0.26 2.27 9.68
C PHE A 68 0.28 0.99 10.49
N GLU A 69 -0.87 0.35 10.56
CA GLU A 69 -1.05 -0.92 11.24
C GLU A 69 -1.86 -1.89 10.41
N ALA A 70 -1.62 -3.17 10.63
CA ALA A 70 -2.36 -4.25 10.00
C ALA A 70 -2.79 -5.28 11.04
N VAL A 71 -4.08 -5.62 11.03
CA VAL A 71 -4.66 -6.68 11.85
C VAL A 71 -5.00 -7.86 10.94
N ALA A 72 -4.34 -8.99 11.18
CA ALA A 72 -4.50 -10.21 10.37
C ALA A 72 -5.01 -11.37 11.22
N ALA A 73 -5.84 -12.24 10.62
CA ALA A 73 -6.20 -13.51 11.22
C ALA A 73 -5.02 -14.49 11.26
N ASP A 74 -4.14 -14.42 10.25
CA ASP A 74 -2.87 -15.17 10.21
C ASP A 74 -1.70 -14.20 9.93
N PRO A 75 -1.11 -13.60 10.99
CA PRO A 75 0.03 -12.68 10.85
C PRO A 75 1.25 -13.35 10.24
N LYS A 76 1.47 -14.66 10.48
CA LYS A 76 2.63 -15.39 9.94
C LYS A 76 2.52 -15.54 8.42
N ALA A 77 1.34 -15.89 7.92
CA ALA A 77 1.09 -15.96 6.49
C ALA A 77 1.25 -14.59 5.82
N LEU A 78 0.73 -13.53 6.43
CA LEU A 78 0.88 -12.16 5.90
C LEU A 78 2.35 -11.71 5.89
N GLY A 79 3.10 -11.99 6.96
CA GLY A 79 4.52 -11.66 7.07
C GLY A 79 5.43 -12.40 6.09
N ALA A 80 5.00 -13.55 5.57
CA ALA A 80 5.73 -14.28 4.54
C ALA A 80 5.65 -13.64 3.15
N ILE A 81 4.69 -12.72 2.94
CA ILE A 81 4.51 -12.04 1.65
C ILE A 81 5.46 -10.83 1.59
N PRO A 82 6.28 -10.70 0.52
CA PRO A 82 7.15 -9.54 0.37
C PRO A 82 6.32 -8.25 0.28
N CYS A 83 6.59 -7.32 1.18
CA CYS A 83 5.91 -6.04 1.25
C CYS A 83 6.79 -4.93 0.67
N GLU A 84 6.17 -4.00 -0.06
CA GLU A 84 6.81 -2.80 -0.62
C GLU A 84 5.97 -1.59 -0.23
N VAL A 85 6.63 -0.55 0.31
CA VAL A 85 6.01 0.74 0.61
C VAL A 85 6.66 1.80 -0.23
N ARG A 86 5.87 2.66 -0.86
CA ARG A 86 6.38 3.76 -1.67
C ARG A 86 5.61 5.03 -1.38
N LEU A 87 6.25 6.15 -1.65
CA LEU A 87 5.61 7.44 -1.73
C LEU A 87 5.69 7.89 -3.19
N ALA A 88 4.60 8.41 -3.74
CA ALA A 88 4.58 8.98 -5.08
C ALA A 88 3.85 10.32 -5.10
N ASP A 89 4.12 11.15 -6.09
CA ASP A 89 3.32 12.34 -6.38
C ASP A 89 2.47 12.17 -7.64
N GLU A 90 1.64 13.16 -7.93
CA GLU A 90 0.78 13.19 -9.12
C GLU A 90 1.56 13.22 -10.45
N SER A 91 2.83 13.63 -10.42
CA SER A 91 3.71 13.63 -11.60
C SER A 91 4.34 12.26 -11.88
N GLY A 92 4.09 11.28 -11.02
CA GLY A 92 4.64 9.92 -11.14
C GLY A 92 6.05 9.77 -10.58
N ARG A 93 6.62 10.81 -9.96
CA ARG A 93 7.87 10.67 -9.21
C ARG A 93 7.59 9.81 -7.98
N ALA A 94 8.52 8.91 -7.67
CA ALA A 94 8.38 8.00 -6.55
C ALA A 94 9.65 7.94 -5.71
N TRP A 95 9.48 7.79 -4.40
CA TRP A 95 10.53 7.70 -3.41
C TRP A 95 10.43 6.40 -2.64
N GLN A 96 11.59 5.83 -2.34
CA GLN A 96 11.73 4.66 -1.49
C GLN A 96 11.87 5.08 -0.02
N PRO A 97 11.47 4.23 0.95
CA PRO A 97 11.64 4.52 2.35
C PRO A 97 13.12 4.70 2.71
N THR A 98 13.43 5.75 3.47
CA THR A 98 14.78 6.07 3.96
C THR A 98 15.02 5.63 5.40
N LEU A 99 14.00 5.07 6.07
CA LEU A 99 14.07 4.45 7.40
C LEU A 99 14.89 5.25 8.43
N PHE A 100 14.37 6.42 8.83
CA PHE A 100 14.94 7.26 9.90
C PHE A 100 16.31 7.88 9.61
N ALA A 101 16.70 7.98 8.33
CA ALA A 101 17.92 8.69 7.92
C ALA A 101 17.98 10.14 8.42
N ASP A 102 16.85 10.86 8.48
CA ASP A 102 16.83 12.25 8.93
C ASP A 102 16.74 12.37 10.47
N PRO A 103 17.62 13.16 11.12
CA PRO A 103 17.59 13.38 12.57
C PRO A 103 16.27 13.92 13.12
N VAL A 104 15.47 14.66 12.33
CA VAL A 104 14.20 15.24 12.80
C VAL A 104 13.23 14.16 13.29
N LEU A 105 13.25 12.99 12.64
CA LEU A 105 12.39 11.87 13.02
C LEU A 105 12.83 11.28 14.36
N ARG A 106 14.13 11.16 14.57
CA ARG A 106 14.69 10.59 15.81
C ARG A 106 14.43 11.49 17.01
N GLN A 107 14.39 12.80 16.78
CA GLN A 107 14.13 13.80 17.82
C GLN A 107 12.65 13.94 18.14
N GLN A 108 11.78 13.95 17.12
CA GLN A 108 10.35 14.21 17.31
C GLN A 108 9.50 12.95 17.48
N TYR A 109 9.95 11.81 16.94
CA TYR A 109 9.24 10.53 16.91
C TYR A 109 10.16 9.36 17.31
N PRO A 110 10.79 9.40 18.50
CA PRO A 110 11.71 8.34 18.94
C PRO A 110 11.04 6.96 19.02
N GLU A 111 9.74 6.89 19.29
CA GLU A 111 8.95 5.65 19.32
C GLU A 111 8.81 4.99 17.95
N ALA A 112 8.98 5.76 16.88
CA ALA A 112 8.88 5.26 15.52
C ALA A 112 10.11 4.40 15.15
N GLU A 113 11.29 4.67 15.72
CA GLU A 113 12.51 3.89 15.45
C GLU A 113 12.39 2.42 15.84
N GLN A 114 11.55 2.11 16.83
CA GLN A 114 11.36 0.74 17.32
C GLN A 114 10.47 -0.09 16.40
N ARG A 115 9.87 0.53 15.38
CA ARG A 115 8.94 -0.12 14.46
C ARG A 115 9.62 -0.43 13.13
N SER A 116 9.25 -1.56 12.55
CA SER A 116 9.72 -1.99 11.24
C SER A 116 8.88 -1.39 10.10
N LEU A 117 9.43 -1.39 8.88
CA LEU A 117 8.74 -0.92 7.67
C LEU A 117 7.46 -1.70 7.37
N CYS A 118 7.60 -2.89 6.81
CA CYS A 118 6.55 -3.88 6.63
C CYS A 118 7.20 -5.18 6.15
N GLY A 119 6.47 -6.29 6.26
CA GLY A 119 6.97 -7.63 5.91
C GLY A 119 7.37 -8.43 7.16
N GLY A 120 8.12 -9.51 6.97
CA GLY A 120 8.29 -10.57 7.98
C GLY A 120 8.62 -10.10 9.39
N VAL A 121 9.52 -9.12 9.55
CA VAL A 121 9.88 -8.57 10.88
C VAL A 121 8.69 -7.93 11.58
N ALA A 122 7.83 -7.22 10.86
CA ALA A 122 6.67 -6.53 11.43
C ALA A 122 5.63 -7.50 12.02
N PHE A 123 5.58 -8.73 11.49
CA PHE A 123 4.57 -9.73 11.85
C PHE A 123 5.13 -10.92 12.64
N ALA A 124 6.45 -11.01 12.83
CA ALA A 124 7.12 -12.20 13.38
C ALA A 124 6.62 -12.62 14.77
N ALA A 125 6.27 -11.65 15.62
CA ALA A 125 5.84 -11.86 17.00
C ALA A 125 4.39 -11.41 17.25
N ILE A 126 3.61 -11.16 16.19
CA ILE A 126 2.24 -10.65 16.30
C ILE A 126 1.27 -11.83 16.46
N GLU A 127 0.43 -11.78 17.49
CA GLU A 127 -0.64 -12.73 17.69
C GLU A 127 -1.83 -12.45 16.75
N PRO A 128 -2.61 -13.47 16.35
CA PRO A 128 -3.83 -13.28 15.58
C PRO A 128 -4.76 -12.22 16.20
N GLY A 129 -5.23 -11.28 15.38
CA GLY A 129 -6.11 -10.20 15.83
C GLY A 129 -5.42 -9.04 16.56
N GLN A 130 -4.11 -9.14 16.86
CA GLN A 130 -3.33 -8.00 17.35
C GLN A 130 -2.79 -7.16 16.19
N PRO A 131 -2.70 -5.82 16.35
CA PRO A 131 -2.19 -4.94 15.31
C PRO A 131 -0.65 -5.03 15.21
N ALA A 132 -0.15 -5.35 14.02
CA ALA A 132 1.24 -5.13 13.66
C ALA A 132 1.47 -3.65 13.36
N ARG A 133 2.21 -2.95 14.22
CA ARG A 133 2.49 -1.51 14.05
C ARG A 133 3.77 -1.30 13.24
N MET A 134 3.65 -0.45 12.23
CA MET A 134 4.65 -0.26 11.20
C MET A 134 4.88 1.21 10.91
N VAL A 135 5.99 1.50 10.23
CA VAL A 135 6.38 2.87 9.92
C VAL A 135 7.23 2.98 8.66
N ALA A 136 6.95 3.99 7.85
CA ALA A 136 7.79 4.38 6.73
C ALA A 136 8.16 5.86 6.85
N SER A 137 9.39 6.20 6.47
CA SER A 137 9.80 7.59 6.30
C SER A 137 10.45 7.82 4.95
N PHE A 138 10.28 9.00 4.40
CA PHE A 138 10.76 9.37 3.07
C PHE A 138 11.40 10.76 3.11
N SER A 139 12.51 10.95 2.40
CA SER A 139 13.08 12.26 2.13
C SER A 139 12.70 12.70 0.72
N ILE A 140 12.04 13.85 0.60
CA ILE A 140 11.51 14.38 -0.66
C ILE A 140 11.94 15.84 -0.88
N PRO A 141 11.96 16.32 -2.14
CA PRO A 141 12.08 17.74 -2.42
C PRO A 141 10.92 18.52 -1.75
N PRO A 142 11.17 19.72 -1.18
CA PRO A 142 10.14 20.48 -0.47
C PRO A 142 8.96 20.90 -1.36
N ALA A 143 9.19 21.02 -2.67
CA ALA A 143 8.19 21.37 -3.67
C ALA A 143 7.29 20.20 -4.11
N ALA A 144 7.53 18.96 -3.65
CA ALA A 144 6.66 17.83 -3.97
C ALA A 144 5.32 17.97 -3.24
N SER A 145 4.22 17.74 -3.95
CA SER A 145 2.84 17.91 -3.47
C SER A 145 1.96 16.76 -3.94
N SER A 146 0.71 16.71 -3.47
CA SER A 146 -0.27 15.68 -3.85
C SER A 146 0.26 14.27 -3.60
N LEU A 147 0.89 14.06 -2.45
CA LEU A 147 1.57 12.80 -2.17
C LEU A 147 0.58 11.66 -1.97
N THR A 148 0.95 10.48 -2.42
CA THR A 148 0.21 9.23 -2.21
C THR A 148 1.16 8.18 -1.66
N LEU A 149 0.83 7.68 -0.48
CA LEU A 149 1.46 6.50 0.10
C LEU A 149 0.85 5.26 -0.57
N SER A 150 1.69 4.30 -0.96
CA SER A 150 1.24 2.98 -1.41
C SER A 150 1.89 1.87 -0.61
N ILE A 151 1.08 0.85 -0.27
CA ILE A 151 1.50 -0.37 0.41
C ILE A 151 1.10 -1.54 -0.49
N ALA A 152 2.09 -2.29 -0.96
CA ALA A 152 1.91 -3.41 -1.88
C ALA A 152 2.44 -4.71 -1.25
N LEU A 153 1.68 -5.78 -1.40
CA LEU A 153 2.09 -7.13 -1.02
C LEU A 153 2.25 -7.95 -2.30
N ARG A 154 3.46 -8.46 -2.58
CA ARG A 154 3.83 -9.16 -3.82
C ARG A 154 3.15 -10.52 -3.93
N SER A 155 1.86 -10.51 -4.24
CA SER A 155 0.95 -11.63 -4.56
C SER A 155 -0.51 -11.27 -4.25
N ALA A 156 -0.75 -10.16 -3.55
CA ALA A 156 -2.08 -9.69 -3.21
C ALA A 156 -2.76 -9.00 -4.40
N LEU A 157 -4.08 -9.16 -4.47
CA LEU A 157 -4.95 -8.42 -5.37
C LEU A 157 -6.00 -7.66 -4.56
N PRO A 158 -6.26 -6.38 -4.84
CA PRO A 158 -5.59 -5.55 -5.85
C PRO A 158 -4.09 -5.33 -5.61
N ASN A 159 -3.36 -4.76 -6.58
CA ASN A 159 -1.89 -4.70 -6.52
C ASN A 159 -1.34 -3.91 -5.32
N TYR A 160 -2.05 -2.88 -4.86
CA TYR A 160 -1.64 -2.05 -3.73
C TYR A 160 -2.83 -1.35 -3.07
N LEU A 161 -2.64 -1.03 -1.80
CA LEU A 161 -3.41 -0.07 -1.03
C LEU A 161 -2.81 1.33 -1.25
N SER A 162 -3.64 2.37 -1.40
CA SER A 162 -3.18 3.76 -1.52
C SER A 162 -3.89 4.70 -0.55
N VAL A 163 -3.13 5.65 0.00
CA VAL A 163 -3.65 6.73 0.87
C VAL A 163 -3.04 8.06 0.44
N GLY A 164 -3.88 9.04 0.16
CA GLY A 164 -3.44 10.39 -0.19
C GLY A 164 -3.02 11.21 1.04
N GLU A 165 -2.12 12.17 0.83
CA GLU A 165 -1.76 13.17 1.84
C GLU A 165 -3.03 13.93 2.27
N PRO A 166 -3.24 14.15 3.59
CA PRO A 166 -4.35 14.94 4.07
C PRO A 166 -4.31 16.33 3.46
N ARG A 167 -5.40 16.75 2.83
CA ARG A 167 -5.57 18.15 2.41
C ARG A 167 -5.85 18.97 3.67
N THR A 168 -4.84 19.71 4.12
CA THR A 168 -4.97 20.75 5.16
C THR A 168 -5.65 21.99 4.63
#